data_AF-A0A2N5VAV3-F1
#
_entry.id   AF-A0A2N5VAV3-F1
#
_cell.length_a   1.000
_cell.length_b   1.000
_cell.length_c   1.000
_cell.angle_alpha   90.00
_cell.angle_beta   90.00
_cell.angle_gamma   90.00
#
_symmetry.space_group_name_H-M   'P 1'
#
loop_
_entity.id
_entity.type
_entity.pdbx_description
1 polymer ?
#
loop_
_entity_poly.entity_id
_entity_poly.type
_entity_poly.pdbx_seq_one_letter_code
_entity_poly.pdbx_strand_id
1 'polypeptide(L)'
;MRHSVPNVHYHYIKLCVRSKSKNDANELNLYKVLKDSMNNWFGDIDGVDTSNWTTIWLKDHKEVILKVLASEAHKILNSISMHSC
;
A
#
# COMPACT_ATOMS: atom_id res chain seq x y z
N MET A 1 3.22 -35.63 -8.03
CA MET A 1 2.54 -34.42 -8.54
C MET A 1 3.33 -33.22 -8.06
N ARG A 2 4.07 -32.51 -8.93
CA ARG A 2 4.76 -31.27 -8.54
C ARG A 2 3.68 -30.18 -8.48
N HIS A 3 3.32 -29.73 -7.28
CA HIS A 3 2.55 -28.50 -7.14
C HIS A 3 3.43 -27.37 -7.66
N SER A 4 3.08 -26.82 -8.83
CA SER A 4 3.64 -25.54 -9.27
C SER A 4 3.09 -24.48 -8.32
N VAL A 5 3.74 -24.30 -7.17
CA VAL A 5 3.47 -23.14 -6.33
C VAL A 5 3.85 -21.94 -7.19
N PRO A 6 2.91 -21.05 -7.55
CA PRO A 6 3.25 -19.85 -8.28
C PRO A 6 4.30 -19.10 -7.44
N ASN A 7 5.42 -18.76 -8.05
CA ASN A 7 6.48 -18.02 -7.36
C ASN A 7 6.00 -16.56 -7.22
N VAL A 8 5.10 -16.33 -6.26
CA VAL A 8 4.52 -15.01 -6.02
C VAL A 8 5.55 -14.19 -5.25
N HIS A 9 6.17 -13.24 -5.95
CA HIS A 9 7.14 -12.33 -5.36
C HIS A 9 6.44 -11.16 -4.70
N TYR A 10 6.85 -10.84 -3.48
CA TYR A 10 6.34 -9.70 -2.72
C TYR A 10 7.46 -8.70 -2.44
N HIS A 11 7.09 -7.41 -2.42
CA HIS A 11 7.92 -6.35 -1.89
C HIS A 11 7.36 -5.83 -0.57
N TYR A 12 8.26 -5.44 0.31
CA TYR A 12 7.94 -4.82 1.60
C TYR A 12 8.35 -3.36 1.54
N ILE A 13 7.37 -2.47 1.65
CA ILE A 13 7.57 -1.03 1.59
C ILE A 13 7.32 -0.47 2.99
N LYS A 14 8.35 0.12 3.60
CA LYS A 14 8.23 0.78 4.89
C LYS A 14 7.94 2.26 4.69
N LEU A 15 6.84 2.72 5.29
CA LEU A 15 6.42 4.13 5.25
C LEU A 15 6.43 4.74 6.64
N CYS A 16 6.79 6.02 6.70
CA CYS A 16 6.59 6.86 7.85
C CYS A 16 5.27 7.63 7.67
N VAL A 17 4.42 7.58 8.69
CA VAL A 17 3.09 8.21 8.68
C VAL A 17 3.15 9.51 9.48
N ARG A 18 2.83 10.62 8.80
CA ARG A 18 2.69 11.94 9.41
C ARG A 18 1.20 12.29 9.46
N SER A 19 0.56 12.08 10.61
CA SER A 19 -0.85 12.45 10.81
C SER A 19 -1.01 13.51 11.91
N LYS A 20 -2.07 14.32 11.81
CA LYS A 20 -2.41 15.31 12.84
C LYS A 20 -3.04 14.66 14.07
N SER A 21 -3.77 13.56 13.89
CA SER A 21 -4.32 12.74 14.95
C SER A 21 -3.90 11.28 14.80
N LYS A 22 -3.72 10.59 15.92
CA LYS A 22 -3.49 9.15 15.95
C LYS A 22 -4.67 8.37 15.38
N ASN A 23 -5.89 8.91 15.52
CA ASN A 23 -7.09 8.30 14.97
C ASN A 23 -7.11 8.32 13.44
N ASP A 24 -6.34 9.22 12.81
CA ASP A 24 -6.26 9.32 11.35
C ASP A 24 -5.32 8.26 10.76
N ALA A 25 -4.33 7.80 11.53
CA ALA A 25 -3.32 6.85 11.10
C ALA A 25 -3.79 5.41 11.31
N ASN A 26 -4.69 4.95 10.45
CA ASN A 26 -5.25 3.60 10.49
C ASN A 26 -5.33 2.99 9.09
N GLU A 27 -5.61 1.69 9.03
CA GLU A 27 -5.68 0.91 7.79
C GLU A 27 -6.75 1.44 6.82
N LEU A 28 -7.93 1.80 7.31
CA LEU A 28 -9.02 2.32 6.48
C LEU A 28 -8.63 3.63 5.78
N ASN A 29 -8.00 4.53 6.52
CA ASN A 29 -7.56 5.81 5.97
C ASN A 29 -6.36 5.66 5.04
N LEU A 30 -5.41 4.77 5.37
CA LEU A 30 -4.31 4.43 4.48
C LEU A 30 -4.84 3.89 3.14
N TYR A 31 -5.81 2.97 3.19
CA TYR A 31 -6.44 2.43 2.00
C TYR A 31 -7.13 3.50 1.16
N LYS A 32 -7.91 4.40 1.80
CA LYS A 32 -8.56 5.51 1.10
C LYS A 32 -7.53 6.40 0.38
N VAL A 33 -6.48 6.83 1.08
CA VAL A 33 -5.43 7.69 0.50
C VAL A 33 -4.74 7.00 -0.69
N LEU A 34 -4.38 5.73 -0.54
CA LEU A 34 -3.73 4.99 -1.63
C LEU A 34 -4.68 4.77 -2.81
N LYS A 35 -5.94 4.41 -2.55
CA LYS A 35 -6.95 4.22 -3.60
C LYS A 35 -7.23 5.51 -4.36
N ASP A 36 -7.46 6.62 -3.66
CA ASP A 36 -7.72 7.91 -4.28
C ASP A 36 -6.53 8.35 -5.14
N SER A 37 -5.31 8.16 -4.63
CA SER A 37 -4.09 8.45 -5.38
C SER A 37 -3.89 7.55 -6.60
N MET A 38 -4.19 6.26 -6.48
CA MET A 38 -4.12 5.31 -7.60
C MET A 38 -5.14 5.63 -8.68
N ASN A 39 -6.37 5.95 -8.29
CA ASN A 39 -7.41 6.38 -9.22
C ASN A 39 -6.97 7.63 -10.00
N ASN A 40 -6.28 8.57 -9.35
CA ASN A 40 -5.74 9.75 -10.02
C ASN A 40 -4.62 9.43 -11.04
N TRP A 41 -3.76 8.45 -10.76
CA TRP A 41 -2.64 8.07 -11.65
C TRP A 41 -3.04 7.12 -12.77
N PHE A 42 -3.91 6.17 -12.47
CA PHE A 42 -4.11 4.96 -13.28
C PHE A 42 -5.58 4.77 -13.70
N GLY A 43 -6.52 5.55 -13.16
CA GLY A 43 -7.97 5.39 -13.37
C GLY A 43 -8.56 4.17 -12.67
N ASP A 44 -9.89 4.04 -12.69
CA ASP A 44 -10.61 2.95 -12.00
C ASP A 44 -10.34 1.55 -12.60
N ILE A 45 -9.88 1.47 -13.86
CA ILE A 45 -9.70 0.21 -14.61
C ILE A 45 -8.35 -0.45 -14.33
N ASP A 46 -7.32 0.35 -14.02
CA ASP A 46 -5.95 -0.11 -13.75
C ASP A 46 -5.60 0.01 -12.25
N GLY A 47 -6.63 0.21 -11.42
CA GLY A 47 -6.56 0.24 -9.97
C GLY A 47 -5.95 -1.05 -9.40
N VAL A 48 -5.16 -0.92 -8.34
CA VAL A 48 -4.52 -2.09 -7.72
C VAL A 48 -5.53 -2.91 -6.93
N ASP A 49 -5.49 -4.23 -7.08
CA ASP A 49 -6.23 -5.15 -6.22
C ASP A 49 -5.56 -5.23 -4.84
N THR A 50 -6.08 -4.42 -3.92
CA THR A 50 -5.61 -4.35 -2.54
C THR A 50 -5.97 -5.56 -1.68
N SER A 51 -6.75 -6.52 -2.19
CA SER A 51 -7.08 -7.75 -1.46
C SER A 51 -5.84 -8.58 -1.14
N ASN A 52 -4.77 -8.42 -1.92
CA ASN A 52 -3.49 -9.11 -1.74
C ASN A 52 -2.50 -8.34 -0.85
N TRP A 53 -2.91 -7.19 -0.32
CA TRP A 53 -2.04 -6.38 0.51
C TRP A 53 -2.15 -6.78 1.97
N THR A 54 -1.04 -6.63 2.69
CA THR A 54 -1.03 -6.77 4.14
C THR A 54 -0.33 -5.57 4.74
N THR A 55 -0.94 -4.96 5.76
CA THR A 55 -0.35 -3.85 6.50
C THR A 55 0.12 -4.32 7.88
N ILE A 56 1.28 -3.82 8.32
CA ILE A 56 1.78 -4.02 9.68
C ILE A 56 2.08 -2.64 10.26
N TRP A 57 1.30 -2.22 11.24
CA TRP A 57 1.46 -0.93 11.91
C TRP A 57 2.43 -1.04 13.08
N LEU A 58 3.35 -0.08 13.16
CA LEU A 58 4.45 -0.06 14.13
C LEU A 58 4.54 1.32 14.79
N LYS A 59 5.28 1.39 15.90
CA LYS A 59 5.60 2.63 16.62
C LYS A 59 4.39 3.54 16.88
N ASP A 60 3.33 2.95 17.39
CA ASP A 60 2.11 3.67 17.74
C ASP A 60 1.47 4.41 16.55
N HIS A 61 1.33 3.71 15.42
CA HIS A 61 0.78 4.22 14.16
C HIS A 61 1.62 5.27 13.41
N LYS A 62 2.89 5.43 13.79
CA LYS A 62 3.84 6.33 13.08
C LYS A 62 4.57 5.66 11.92
N GLU A 63 4.53 4.34 11.85
CA GLU A 63 5.14 3.57 10.76
C GLU A 63 4.17 2.49 10.29
N VAL A 64 4.18 2.21 8.99
CA VAL A 64 3.46 1.08 8.40
C VAL A 64 4.35 0.36 7.41
N ILE A 65 4.33 -0.97 7.45
CA ILE A 65 4.93 -1.82 6.43
C ILE A 65 3.81 -2.36 5.55
N LEU A 66 3.92 -2.12 4.25
CA LEU A 66 3.04 -2.67 3.22
C LEU A 66 3.73 -3.86 2.57
N LYS A 67 3.12 -5.04 2.66
CA LYS A 67 3.47 -6.21 1.85
C LYS A 67 2.58 -6.23 0.61
N VAL A 68 3.20 -6.16 -0.56
CA VAL A 68 2.50 -5.95 -1.84
C VAL A 68 3.09 -6.85 -2.92
N LEU A 69 2.31 -7.19 -3.95
CA LEU A 69 2.83 -7.95 -5.08
C LEU A 69 3.94 -7.16 -5.78
N ALA A 70 5.01 -7.84 -6.17
CA ALA A 70 6.16 -7.19 -6.80
C ALA A 70 5.78 -6.46 -8.10
N SER A 71 4.82 -7.01 -8.85
CA SER A 71 4.25 -6.39 -10.06
C SER A 71 3.53 -5.06 -9.80
N GLU A 72 3.04 -4.83 -8.59
CA GLU A 72 2.21 -3.67 -8.23
C GLU A 72 2.95 -2.64 -7.37
N ALA A 73 4.11 -3.00 -6.84
CA ALA A 73 4.88 -2.14 -5.94
C ALA A 73 5.18 -0.75 -6.53
N HIS A 74 5.45 -0.68 -7.84
CA HIS A 74 5.71 0.59 -8.53
C HIS A 74 4.48 1.52 -8.53
N LYS A 75 3.26 0.98 -8.66
CA LYS A 75 2.01 1.75 -8.59
C LYS A 75 1.87 2.41 -7.22
N ILE A 76 2.17 1.66 -6.16
CA ILE A 76 2.12 2.15 -4.78
C ILE A 76 3.14 3.26 -4.53
N LEU A 77 4.38 3.08 -4.97
CA LEU A 77 5.44 4.10 -4.81
C LEU A 77 5.08 5.42 -5.52
N ASN A 78 4.53 5.34 -6.74
CA ASN A 78 4.05 6.52 -7.46
C ASN A 78 2.88 7.20 -6.73
N SER A 79 1.92 6.41 -6.24
CA SER A 79 0.77 6.94 -5.50
C SER A 79 1.15 7.64 -4.19
N ILE A 80 2.13 7.12 -3.45
CA ILE A 80 2.59 7.74 -2.20
C ILE A 80 3.34 9.04 -2.46
N SER A 81 4.10 9.11 -3.56
CA SER A 81 4.92 10.28 -3.89
C SER A 81 4.09 11.55 -4.09
N MET A 82 2.81 11.44 -4.47
CA MET A 82 1.88 12.59 -4.59
C MET A 82 1.40 13.16 -3.25
N HIS A 83 1.35 12.33 -2.20
CA HIS A 83 0.94 12.73 -0.86
C HIS A 83 2.12 13.01 0.07
N SER A 84 3.34 12.88 -0.46
CA SER A 84 4.58 13.19 0.24
C SER A 84 4.86 14.69 0.13
N CYS A 85 4.21 15.49 0.99
CA CYS A 85 4.60 16.87 1.24
C CYS A 85 5.67 16.95 2.35
#